data_AF-A0A0A3XHH3-F1
#
_entry.id   AF-A0A0A3XHH3-F1
#
_cell.length_a   1.000
_cell.length_b   1.000
_cell.length_c   1.000
_cell.angle_alpha   90.00
_cell.angle_beta   90.00
_cell.angle_gamma   90.00
#
_symmetry.space_group_name_H-M   'P 1'
#
loop_
_entity.id
_entity.type
_entity.pdbx_description
1 polymer ?
#
loop_
_entity_poly.entity_id
_entity_poly.type
_entity_poly.pdbx_seq_one_letter_code
_entity_poly.pdbx_strand_id
1 'polypeptide(L)' 'MRLFGRAPLTQGEIEAKLRAAGCSQIQEVPSGKIETYRAIKESTERSLIVDSTGHIKELR' A
#
# COMPACT_ATOMS: atom_id res chain seq x y z
N MET A 1 -15.10 19.53 13.43
CA MET A 1 -15.23 18.46 12.42
C MET A 1 -14.44 18.86 11.19
N ARG A 2 -13.36 18.13 10.85
CA ARG A 2 -12.67 18.35 9.57
C ARG A 2 -13.37 17.50 8.52
N LEU A 3 -13.99 18.16 7.53
CA LEU A 3 -14.47 17.53 6.31
C LEU A 3 -13.24 16.99 5.56
N PHE A 4 -13.00 15.68 5.67
CA PHE A 4 -12.05 15.00 4.80
C PHE A 4 -12.72 14.80 3.43
N GLY A 5 -12.70 15.84 2.60
CA GLY A 5 -12.70 15.63 1.17
C GLY A 5 -11.56 14.66 0.86
N ARG A 6 -11.86 13.55 0.19
CA ARG A 6 -10.95 12.40 0.01
C ARG A 6 -9.67 12.87 -0.69
N ALA A 7 -8.65 13.20 0.09
CA ALA A 7 -7.32 13.48 -0.42
C ALA A 7 -6.74 12.18 -1.00
N PRO A 8 -5.85 12.28 -2.02
CA PRO A 8 -5.04 11.13 -2.42
C PRO A 8 -4.35 10.55 -1.18
N LEU A 9 -4.26 9.22 -1.11
CA LEU A 9 -3.66 8.58 0.04
C LEU A 9 -2.21 9.01 0.17
N THR A 10 -1.82 9.37 1.39
CA THR A 10 -0.43 9.63 1.70
C THR A 10 0.31 8.30 1.89
N GLN A 11 1.62 8.30 1.71
CA GLN A 11 2.46 7.12 1.94
C GLN A 11 2.19 6.46 3.31
N GLY A 12 2.03 7.26 4.38
CA GLY A 12 1.71 6.74 5.72
C GLY A 12 0.34 6.05 5.81
N GLU A 13 -0.67 6.54 5.07
CA GLU A 13 -1.99 5.88 4.99
C GLU A 13 -1.90 4.55 4.23
N ILE A 14 -1.07 4.50 3.19
CA ILE A 14 -0.80 3.29 2.42
C ILE A 14 -0.11 2.24 3.30
N GLU A 15 0.94 2.63 4.01
CA GLU A 15 1.63 1.76 4.98
C GLU A 15 0.69 1.26 6.07
N ALA A 16 -0.16 2.12 6.63
CA ALA A 16 -1.15 1.73 7.64
C ALA A 16 -2.14 0.68 7.11
N LYS A 17 -2.61 0.83 5.87
CA LYS A 17 -3.49 -0.15 5.20
C LYS A 17 -2.78 -1.47 4.95
N LEU A 18 -1.53 -1.43 4.48
CA LEU A 18 -0.71 -2.62 4.25
C LEU A 18 -0.45 -3.37 5.57
N ARG A 19 -0.14 -2.65 6.64
CA ARG A 19 0.00 -3.20 8.01
C ARG A 19 -1.30 -3.83 8.49
N ALA A 20 -2.44 -3.16 8.31
CA ALA A 20 -3.76 -3.68 8.66
C ALA A 20 -4.14 -4.93 7.85
N ALA A 21 -3.61 -5.08 6.63
CA ALA A 21 -3.76 -6.28 5.80
C ALA A 21 -2.81 -7.43 6.21
N GLY A 22 -2.04 -7.28 7.30
CA GLY A 22 -1.10 -8.28 7.79
C GLY A 22 0.27 -8.26 7.10
N CYS A 23 0.59 -7.19 6.37
CA CYS A 23 1.88 -7.05 5.70
C CYS A 23 2.92 -6.43 6.66
N SER A 24 4.13 -6.98 6.63
CA SER A 24 5.30 -6.54 7.39
C SER A 24 6.46 -6.26 6.45
N GLN A 25 7.48 -5.52 6.90
CA GLN A 25 8.63 -5.11 6.05
C GLN A 25 8.19 -4.47 4.73
N ILE A 26 7.30 -3.47 4.81
CA ILE A 26 6.80 -2.73 3.66
C ILE A 26 7.92 -1.87 3.09
N GLN A 27 8.18 -2.02 1.80
CA GLN A 27 9.14 -1.24 1.05
C GLN A 27 8.49 -0.74 -0.23
N GLU A 28 8.52 0.57 -0.44
CA GLU A 28 8.07 1.18 -1.70
C GLU A 28 9.04 0.83 -2.82
N VAL A 29 8.50 0.38 -3.94
CA VAL A 29 9.22 0.09 -5.17
C VAL A 29 8.78 1.11 -6.22
N PRO A 30 9.62 2.12 -6.53
CA PRO A 30 9.27 3.13 -7.51
C PRO A 30 9.13 2.48 -8.89
N SER A 31 7.89 2.28 -9.32
CA SER A 31 7.55 1.55 -10.54
C SER A 31 6.91 2.48 -11.55
N GLY A 32 7.59 3.59 -11.86
CA GLY A 32 7.32 4.53 -12.96
C GLY A 32 5.97 5.27 -12.92
N LYS A 33 4.86 4.54 -13.05
CA LYS A 33 3.48 5.06 -13.09
C LYS A 33 2.58 4.55 -11.97
N ILE A 34 3.00 3.51 -11.24
CA ILE A 34 2.18 2.84 -10.23
C ILE A 34 2.99 2.75 -8.94
N GLU A 35 2.34 3.08 -7.83
CA GLU A 35 2.88 2.89 -6.49
C GLU A 35 2.86 1.38 -6.16
N THR A 36 4.00 0.74 -6.39
CA THR A 36 4.22 -0.66 -6.06
C THR A 36 4.93 -0.75 -4.72
N TYR A 37 4.53 -1.70 -3.90
CA TYR A 37 5.10 -1.99 -2.60
C TYR A 37 5.50 -3.46 -2.56
N ARG A 38 6.62 -3.76 -1.92
CA ARG A 38 6.97 -5.12 -1.49
C ARG A 38 6.72 -5.23 -0.01
N ALA A 39 6.09 -6.31 0.41
CA ALA A 39 5.92 -6.59 1.82
C ALA A 39 5.86 -8.10 2.07
N ILE A 40 6.27 -8.51 3.26
CA ILE A 40 6.12 -9.87 3.75
C ILE A 40 4.73 -10.03 4.34
N LYS A 41 3.92 -10.92 3.75
CA LYS A 41 2.62 -11.33 4.28
C LYS A 41 2.69 -12.83 4.53
N GLU A 42 2.35 -13.27 5.75
CA GLU A 42 2.37 -14.69 6.12
C GLU A 42 3.73 -15.37 5.81
N SER A 43 4.84 -14.69 6.15
CA SER A 43 6.22 -15.16 5.91
C SER A 43 6.60 -15.33 4.43
N THR A 44 5.81 -14.81 3.50
CA THR A 44 6.10 -14.82 2.05
C THR A 44 6.23 -13.40 1.54
N GLU A 45 7.26 -13.12 0.74
CA GLU A 45 7.35 -11.84 0.03
C GLU A 45 6.25 -11.73 -1.03
N ARG A 46 5.45 -10.68 -0.95
CA ARG A 46 4.40 -10.35 -1.89
C ARG A 46 4.63 -8.97 -2.46
N SER A 47 4.45 -8.85 -3.77
CA SER A 47 4.41 -7.55 -4.44
C SER A 47 2.96 -7.07 -4.46
N LEU A 48 2.74 -5.84 -4.02
CA LEU A 48 1.45 -5.24 -3.77
C LEU A 48 1.40 -3.92 -4.55
N ILE A 49 0.40 -3.73 -5.38
CA ILE A 49 0.10 -2.45 -6.01
C ILE A 49 -0.93 -1.75 -5.15
N VAL A 50 -0.71 -0.48 -4.84
CA VAL A 50 -1.72 0.36 -4.20
C VAL A 50 -2.16 1.40 -5.20
N ASP A 51 -3.45 1.39 -5.52
CA ASP A 51 -4.06 2.42 -6.36
C ASP A 51 -4.32 3.69 -5.54
N SER A 52 -4.41 4.84 -6.21
CA SER A 52 -4.74 6.15 -5.64
C SER A 52 -5.97 6.16 -4.70
N THR A 53 -6.87 5.20 -4.87
CA THR A 53 -8.08 5.00 -4.05
C THR A 53 -7.85 4.20 -2.76
N GLY A 54 -6.71 3.54 -2.63
CA GLY A 54 -6.32 2.67 -1.50
C GLY A 54 -6.70 1.23 -1.66
N HIS A 55 -6.98 0.82 -2.89
CA HIS A 55 -7.13 -0.59 -3.21
C HIS A 55 -5.76 -1.23 -3.35
N ILE A 56 -5.56 -2.29 -2.57
CA ILE A 56 -4.38 -3.14 -2.61
C ILE A 56 -4.64 -4.28 -3.59
N LYS A 57 -3.79 -4.44 -4.60
CA LYS A 57 -3.78 -5.57 -5.53
C LYS A 57 -2.50 -6.37 -5.35
N GLU A 58 -2.60 -7.67 -5.14
CA GLU A 58 -1.44 -8.55 -5.09
C GLU A 58 -1.00 -8.90 -6.53
N LEU A 59 0.26 -8.64 -6.85
CA LEU A 59 0.94 -9.17 -8.03
C LEU A 59 1.37 -10.60 -7.70
N ARG A 60 0.72 -11.58 -8.33
CA ARG A 60 1.10 -13.00 -8.24
C ARG A 60 2.38 -13.29 -9.00
#